data_AF-A0A960KKL6-F1
#
_entry.id   AF-A0A960KKL6-F1
#
_cell.length_a   1.000
_cell.length_b   1.000
_cell.length_c   1.000
_cell.angle_alpha   90.00
_cell.angle_beta   90.00
_cell.angle_gamma   90.00
#
_symmetry.space_group_name_H-M   'P 1'
#
loop_
_entity.id
_entity.type
_entity.pdbx_description
1 polymer ?
#
loop_
_entity_poly.entity_id
_entity_poly.type
_entity_poly.pdbx_seq_one_letter_code
_entity_poly.pdbx_strand_id
1 'polypeptide(L)'
;MDHLHLVSEQIEREALVSLHACCPSDTKQALGLELVEVADGIAACSTKDPSILLNRTLGLGMTSPVTDQAVRQVHITYEKRSIDSYFLHVYQESLSASAQTELRKFV
;
A
#
# COMPACT_ATOMS: atom_id res chain seq x y z
N MET A 1 -14.74 5.09 -9.20
CA MET A 1 -13.61 5.95 -9.57
C MET A 1 -13.90 6.66 -10.85
N ASP A 2 -13.83 7.99 -10.82
CA ASP A 2 -13.75 8.77 -12.04
C ASP A 2 -12.36 8.62 -12.69
N HIS A 3 -12.21 9.17 -13.89
CA HIS A 3 -10.97 9.05 -14.65
C HIS A 3 -9.77 9.76 -13.98
N LEU A 4 -10.00 10.88 -13.29
CA LEU A 4 -8.92 11.64 -12.65
C LEU A 4 -8.35 10.88 -11.45
N HIS A 5 -9.21 10.27 -10.63
CA HIS A 5 -8.78 9.40 -9.54
C HIS A 5 -7.94 8.22 -10.05
N LEU A 6 -8.33 7.57 -11.14
CA LEU A 6 -7.55 6.47 -11.72
C LEU A 6 -6.16 6.90 -12.20
N VAL A 7 -6.07 8.05 -12.89
CA VAL A 7 -4.78 8.56 -13.38
C VAL A 7 -3.90 9.05 -12.23
N SER A 8 -4.48 9.67 -11.20
CA SER A 8 -3.76 10.06 -9.98
C SER A 8 -3.18 8.83 -9.27
N GLU A 9 -4.00 7.80 -9.07
CA GLU A 9 -3.55 6.57 -8.43
C GLU A 9 -2.44 5.88 -9.23
N GLN A 10 -2.56 5.89 -10.57
CA GLN A 10 -1.55 5.32 -11.45
C GLN A 10 -0.19 6.03 -11.30
N ILE A 11 -0.15 7.37 -11.32
CA ILE A 11 1.11 8.09 -11.18
C ILE A 11 1.72 7.92 -9.79
N GLU A 12 0.91 7.86 -8.74
CA GLU A 12 1.38 7.62 -7.37
C GLU A 12 1.99 6.22 -7.22
N ARG A 13 1.35 5.20 -7.81
CA ARG A 13 1.87 3.83 -7.87
C ARG A 13 3.21 3.77 -8.62
N GLU A 14 3.30 4.40 -9.79
CA GLU A 14 4.52 4.44 -10.59
C GLU A 14 5.65 5.22 -9.92
N ALA A 15 5.32 6.32 -9.23
CA ALA A 15 6.27 7.08 -8.44
C ALA A 15 6.82 6.25 -7.28
N LEU A 16 6.00 5.45 -6.61
CA LEU A 16 6.43 4.57 -5.54
C LEU A 16 7.36 3.46 -6.04
N VAL A 17 7.02 2.83 -7.18
CA VAL A 17 7.89 1.85 -7.85
C VAL A 17 9.24 2.48 -8.21
N SER A 18 9.20 3.66 -8.83
CA SER A 18 10.40 4.39 -9.26
C SER A 18 11.27 4.79 -8.08
N LEU A 19 10.68 5.24 -6.97
CA LEU A 19 11.40 5.60 -5.75
C LEU A 19 12.26 4.44 -5.24
N HIS A 20 11.71 3.23 -5.18
CA HIS A 20 12.45 2.05 -4.73
C HIS A 20 13.44 1.53 -5.78
N ALA A 21 13.10 1.62 -7.07
CA ALA A 21 13.97 1.19 -8.17
C ALA A 21 15.23 2.08 -8.29
N CYS A 22 15.08 3.38 -8.05
CA CYS A 22 16.15 4.37 -8.14
C CYS A 22 16.86 4.62 -6.78
N CYS A 23 16.42 3.97 -5.70
CA CYS A 23 17.06 4.11 -4.39
C CYS A 23 18.48 3.49 -4.41
N PRO A 24 19.53 4.21 -3.98
CA PRO A 24 20.87 3.63 -3.84
C PRO A 24 20.86 2.37 -2.98
N SER A 25 21.67 1.37 -3.34
CA SER A 25 21.73 0.07 -2.64
C SER A 25 21.91 0.21 -1.14
N ASP A 26 22.83 1.10 -0.74
CA ASP A 26 23.21 1.29 0.66
C ASP A 26 22.05 1.91 1.44
N THR A 27 21.35 2.88 0.85
CA THR A 27 20.14 3.47 1.43
C THR A 27 19.00 2.45 1.51
N LYS A 28 18.80 1.66 0.46
CA LYS A 28 17.79 0.60 0.41
C LYS A 28 18.02 -0.43 1.53
N GLN A 29 19.27 -0.84 1.75
CA GLN A 29 19.66 -1.78 2.80
C GLN A 29 19.57 -1.15 4.20
N ALA A 30 19.96 0.11 4.34
CA ALA A 30 19.93 0.85 5.61
C ALA A 30 18.50 1.03 6.12
N LEU A 31 17.55 1.31 5.24
CA LEU A 31 16.13 1.44 5.55
C LEU A 31 15.37 0.10 5.53
N GLY A 32 15.95 -0.94 4.92
CA GLY A 32 15.29 -2.23 4.77
C GLY A 32 14.07 -2.14 3.85
N LEU A 33 14.24 -1.46 2.70
CA LEU A 33 13.18 -1.18 1.75
C LEU A 33 12.84 -2.39 0.87
N GLU A 34 11.57 -2.74 0.86
CA GLU A 34 10.97 -3.77 0.01
C GLU A 34 9.72 -3.21 -0.69
N LEU A 35 9.44 -3.72 -1.90
CA LEU A 35 8.15 -3.55 -2.56
C LEU A 35 7.48 -4.90 -2.68
N VAL A 36 6.19 -4.94 -2.36
CA VAL A 36 5.40 -6.16 -2.31
C VAL A 36 4.10 -5.93 -3.06
N GLU A 37 3.80 -6.76 -4.05
CA GLU A 37 2.47 -6.80 -4.65
C GLU A 37 1.48 -7.39 -3.65
N VAL A 38 0.36 -6.70 -3.43
CA VAL A 38 -0.66 -7.11 -2.45
C VAL A 38 -2.04 -6.80 -3.01
N ALA A 39 -2.86 -7.85 -3.16
CA ALA A 39 -4.10 -7.78 -3.95
C ALA A 39 -3.82 -7.21 -5.35
N ASP A 40 -4.45 -6.09 -5.71
CA ASP A 40 -4.18 -5.34 -6.95
C ASP A 40 -3.29 -4.10 -6.76
N GLY A 41 -2.84 -3.86 -5.52
CA GLY A 41 -1.97 -2.74 -5.17
C GLY A 41 -0.52 -3.15 -4.93
N ILE A 42 0.27 -2.17 -4.48
CA ILE A 42 1.67 -2.34 -4.10
C ILE A 42 1.89 -1.73 -2.71
N ALA A 43 2.49 -2.50 -1.82
CA ALA A 43 2.94 -2.06 -0.52
C ALA A 43 4.44 -1.74 -0.57
N ALA A 44 4.79 -0.49 -0.26
CA ALA A 44 6.13 -0.12 0.12
C ALA A 44 6.33 -0.43 1.61
N CYS A 45 7.42 -1.12 1.91
CA CYS A 45 7.75 -1.54 3.25
C CYS A 45 9.17 -1.09 3.59
N SER A 46 9.34 -0.49 4.76
CA SER A 46 10.59 -0.09 5.36
C SER A 46 10.67 -0.75 6.74
N THR A 47 11.45 -1.81 6.85
CA THR A 47 11.54 -2.62 8.07
C THR A 47 12.36 -1.96 9.18
N LYS A 48 13.09 -0.88 8.87
CA LYS A 48 13.97 -0.19 9.82
C LYS A 48 13.57 1.26 10.09
N ASP A 49 12.53 1.76 9.42
CA ASP A 49 11.99 3.10 9.65
C ASP A 49 10.44 3.02 9.68
N PRO A 50 9.80 3.46 10.78
CA PRO A 50 8.35 3.35 10.96
C PRO A 50 7.55 4.43 10.21
N SER A 51 8.17 5.26 9.38
CA SER A 51 7.50 6.34 8.65
C SER A 51 6.39 5.80 7.74
N ILE A 52 5.16 6.26 7.96
CA ILE A 52 4.01 6.00 7.07
C ILE A 52 4.23 6.49 5.64
N LEU A 53 5.20 7.37 5.40
CA LEU A 53 5.57 7.80 4.05
C LEU A 53 6.47 6.77 3.35
N LEU A 54 7.14 5.91 4.09
CA LEU A 54 7.91 4.79 3.54
C LEU A 54 7.11 3.48 3.61
N ASN A 55 6.14 3.42 4.52
CA ASN A 55 5.23 2.30 4.73
C ASN A 55 3.83 2.66 4.22
N ARG A 56 3.58 2.45 2.94
CA ARG A 56 2.28 2.76 2.34
C ARG A 56 1.88 1.83 1.22
N THR A 57 0.58 1.56 1.14
CA THR A 57 -0.01 0.77 0.06
C THR A 57 -0.82 1.67 -0.87
N LEU A 58 -0.53 1.57 -2.16
CA LEU A 58 -1.17 2.33 -3.24
C LEU A 58 -1.65 1.36 -4.34
N GLY A 59 -2.59 1.80 -5.16
CA GLY A 59 -3.11 1.08 -6.32
C GLY A 59 -4.27 0.14 -6.02
N LEU A 60 -4.81 0.14 -4.80
CA LEU A 60 -5.94 -0.72 -4.46
C LEU A 60 -7.22 -0.25 -5.12
N GLY A 61 -7.97 -1.18 -5.68
CA GLY A 61 -9.28 -0.86 -6.25
C GLY A 61 -9.23 -0.40 -7.70
N MET A 62 -8.04 -0.34 -8.30
CA MET A 62 -7.85 0.12 -9.68
C MET A 62 -8.40 -0.88 -10.70
N THR A 63 -8.38 -2.17 -10.37
CA THR A 63 -8.79 -3.25 -11.30
C THR A 63 -10.08 -3.93 -10.89
N SER A 64 -10.35 -4.01 -9.58
CA SER A 64 -11.52 -4.66 -9.02
C SER A 64 -11.88 -4.02 -7.68
N PRO A 65 -13.15 -4.08 -7.21
CA PRO A 65 -13.50 -3.56 -5.90
C PRO A 65 -12.64 -4.15 -4.78
N VAL A 66 -12.20 -3.31 -3.84
CA VAL A 66 -11.42 -3.71 -2.68
C VAL A 66 -12.30 -4.53 -1.74
N THR A 67 -11.86 -5.76 -1.45
CA THR A 67 -12.55 -6.71 -0.58
C THR A 67 -11.95 -6.71 0.84
N ASP A 68 -12.66 -7.29 1.80
CA ASP A 68 -12.13 -7.55 3.14
C ASP A 68 -10.90 -8.47 3.11
N GLN A 69 -10.85 -9.41 2.17
CA GLN A 69 -9.65 -10.22 1.95
C GLN A 69 -8.45 -9.36 1.53
N ALA A 70 -8.64 -8.39 0.63
CA ALA A 70 -7.56 -7.48 0.22
C ALA A 70 -7.06 -6.65 1.40
N VAL A 71 -7.96 -6.12 2.23
CA VAL A 71 -7.60 -5.38 3.46
C VAL A 71 -6.78 -6.26 4.42
N ARG A 72 -7.19 -7.51 4.63
CA ARG A 72 -6.42 -8.46 5.46
C ARG A 72 -5.06 -8.78 4.87
N GLN A 73 -4.96 -8.96 3.56
CA GLN A 73 -3.69 -9.21 2.88
C GLN A 73 -2.71 -8.06 3.10
N VAL A 74 -3.18 -6.80 3.05
CA VAL A 74 -2.36 -5.63 3.37
C VAL A 74 -1.88 -5.68 4.82
N HIS A 75 -2.78 -5.89 5.78
CA HIS A 75 -2.39 -5.95 7.19
C HIS A 75 -1.35 -7.05 7.46
N ILE A 76 -1.60 -8.27 6.96
CA ILE A 76 -0.68 -9.41 7.06
C ILE A 76 0.68 -9.10 6.40
N THR A 77 0.70 -8.30 5.32
CA THR A 77 1.93 -7.91 4.61
C THR A 77 2.84 -7.07 5.50
N TYR A 78 2.27 -6.12 6.24
CA TYR A 78 3.02 -5.28 7.18
C TYR A 78 3.34 -6.04 8.49
N GLU A 79 2.39 -6.81 9.02
CA GLU A 79 2.58 -7.61 10.24
C GLU A 79 3.74 -8.61 10.09
N LYS A 80 3.80 -9.34 8.97
CA LYS A 80 4.91 -10.28 8.68
C LYS A 80 6.29 -9.63 8.61
N ARG A 81 6.34 -8.30 8.48
CA ARG A 81 7.55 -7.47 8.42
C ARG A 81 7.79 -6.68 9.70
N SER A 82 6.97 -6.91 10.74
CA SER A 82 7.02 -6.16 12.00
C SER A 82 6.89 -4.64 11.78
N ILE A 83 6.07 -4.23 10.82
CA ILE A 83 5.76 -2.82 10.55
C ILE A 83 4.41 -2.50 11.17
N ASP A 84 4.43 -1.74 12.25
CA ASP A 84 3.22 -1.40 13.02
C ASP A 84 2.57 -0.08 12.60
N SER A 85 3.25 0.71 11.75
CA SER A 85 2.75 1.99 11.26
C SER A 85 2.85 2.07 9.75
N TYR A 86 1.69 2.16 9.10
CA TYR A 86 1.58 2.22 7.65
C TYR A 86 0.32 3.01 7.24
N PHE A 87 0.34 3.51 6.00
CA PHE A 87 -0.77 4.20 5.38
C PHE A 87 -1.41 3.34 4.28
N LEU A 88 -2.73 3.33 4.22
CA LEU A 88 -3.49 2.67 3.17
C LEU A 88 -4.25 3.72 2.36
N HIS A 89 -3.90 3.87 1.09
CA HIS A 89 -4.69 4.70 0.19
C HIS A 89 -5.78 3.86 -0.46
N VAL A 90 -7.03 4.27 -0.26
CA VAL A 90 -8.19 3.61 -0.88
C VAL A 90 -9.33 4.60 -1.03
N TYR A 91 -9.98 4.58 -2.18
CA TYR A 91 -11.16 5.40 -2.43
C TYR A 91 -12.41 4.76 -1.83
N GLN A 92 -13.28 5.56 -1.21
CA GLN A 92 -14.45 5.02 -0.52
C GLN A 92 -15.41 4.27 -1.47
N GLU A 93 -15.52 4.73 -2.71
CA GLU A 93 -16.31 4.11 -3.78
C GLU A 93 -15.73 2.80 -4.33
N SER A 94 -14.46 2.50 -4.07
CA SER A 94 -13.86 1.20 -4.43
C SER A 94 -13.99 0.16 -3.34
N LEU A 95 -14.42 0.54 -2.12
CA LEU A 95 -14.58 -0.38 -1.00
C LEU A 95 -15.90 -1.16 -1.09
N SER A 96 -15.82 -2.50 -0.98
CA SER A 96 -17.00 -3.30 -0.66
C SER A 96 -17.52 -2.95 0.76
N ALA A 97 -18.78 -3.30 1.05
CA ALA A 97 -19.33 -3.14 2.39
C ALA A 97 -18.53 -3.93 3.45
N SER A 98 -18.06 -5.15 3.10
CA SER A 98 -17.23 -5.96 3.99
C SER A 98 -15.86 -5.33 4.23
N ALA A 99 -15.24 -4.75 3.19
CA ALA A 99 -13.96 -4.05 3.31
C ALA A 99 -14.04 -2.83 4.24
N GLN A 100 -15.14 -2.07 4.17
CA GLN A 100 -15.37 -0.93 5.09
C GLN A 100 -15.43 -1.38 6.56
N THR A 101 -16.10 -2.49 6.85
CA THR A 101 -16.13 -3.07 8.19
C THR A 101 -14.76 -3.58 8.63
N GLU A 102 -14.03 -4.23 7.72
CA GLU A 102 -12.70 -4.78 8.00
C GLU A 102 -11.67 -3.68 8.29
N LEU A 103 -11.67 -2.58 7.53
CA LEU A 103 -10.76 -1.45 7.73
C LEU A 103 -10.86 -0.83 9.12
N ARG A 104 -12.09 -0.72 9.67
CA ARG A 104 -12.32 -0.15 11.00
C ARG A 104 -11.70 -0.95 12.14
N LYS A 105 -11.20 -2.15 11.90
CA LYS A 105 -10.47 -2.94 12.90
C LYS A 105 -9.01 -2.50 13.05
N PHE A 106 -8.49 -1.74 12.09
CA PHE A 106 -7.09 -1.33 12.00
C PHE A 106 -6.89 0.19 12.10
N VAL A 107 -7.95 0.94 12.38
CA VAL A 107 -7.95 2.41 12.57
C VAL A 107 -8.20 2.75 14.03
#